data_AF-A0A1C7WGX1-F1
#
_entry.id   AF-A0A1C7WGX1-F1
#
_cell.length_a   1.000
_cell.length_b   1.000
_cell.length_c   1.000
_cell.angle_alpha   90.00
_cell.angle_beta   90.00
_cell.angle_gamma   90.00
#
_symmetry.space_group_name_H-M   'P 1'
#
loop_
_entity.id
_entity.type
_entity.pdbx_description
1 polymer ?
#
loop_
_entity_poly.entity_id
_entity_poly.type
_entity_poly.pdbx_seq_one_letter_code
_entity_poly.pdbx_strand_id
1 'polypeptide(L)'
;MIKKTFFLFIYASAIAITCIMLGKWLFTGVGYWRDAHFSCDTTLIVKKEDSAISLVMTYFLIGDNGFVVIKGQLEKEKRQYNVSRKTYFIMHKTGHLLHVKSTLTVKTPADDALMPDLKDILPVFYLEKDMRMEIAVDRQGWNGYLFSTGYVPSFYCKRT
;
A
#
# COMPACT_ATOMS: atom_id res chain seq x y z
N MET A 1 -11.29 51.80 33.69
CA MET A 1 -10.34 51.28 32.67
C MET A 1 -10.11 49.77 32.70
N ILE A 2 -10.15 49.10 33.86
CA ILE A 2 -9.85 47.65 34.02
C ILE A 2 -10.77 46.70 33.22
N LYS A 3 -12.05 47.05 33.02
CA LYS A 3 -12.99 46.18 32.27
C LYS A 3 -12.62 46.03 30.79
N LYS A 4 -12.18 47.10 30.11
CA LYS A 4 -11.86 47.06 28.67
C LYS A 4 -10.64 46.20 28.37
N THR A 5 -9.58 46.32 29.16
CA THR A 5 -8.38 45.48 29.04
C THR A 5 -8.70 44.02 29.36
N PHE A 6 -9.52 43.75 30.37
CA PHE A 6 -9.96 42.40 30.71
C PHE A 6 -10.75 41.73 29.56
N PHE A 7 -11.70 42.43 28.94
CA PHE A 7 -12.42 41.91 27.76
C PHE A 7 -11.46 41.66 26.58
N LEU A 8 -10.47 42.53 26.36
CA LEU A 8 -9.47 42.37 25.29
C LEU A 8 -8.64 41.10 25.46
N PHE A 9 -8.24 40.76 26.68
CA PHE A 9 -7.54 39.50 26.99
C PHE A 9 -8.41 38.27 26.74
N ILE A 10 -9.71 38.33 27.08
CA ILE A 10 -10.65 37.23 26.83
C ILE A 10 -10.80 36.99 25.32
N TYR A 11 -10.98 38.03 24.52
CA TYR A 11 -11.08 37.90 23.06
C TYR A 11 -9.78 37.35 22.45
N ALA A 12 -8.62 37.83 22.88
CA ALA A 12 -7.34 37.31 22.42
C ALA A 12 -7.15 35.82 22.76
N SER A 13 -7.53 35.40 23.97
CA SER A 13 -7.48 33.98 24.36
C SER A 13 -8.46 33.11 23.57
N ALA A 14 -9.67 33.59 23.29
CA ALA A 14 -10.66 32.86 22.51
C ALA A 14 -10.20 32.65 21.06
N ILE A 15 -9.59 33.68 20.45
CA ILE A 15 -9.00 33.58 19.12
C ILE A 15 -7.85 32.56 19.12
N ALA A 16 -6.95 32.62 20.10
CA ALA A 16 -5.83 31.69 20.20
C ALA A 16 -6.29 30.22 20.35
N ILE A 17 -7.29 29.97 21.20
CA ILE A 17 -7.87 28.62 21.38
C ILE A 17 -8.51 28.15 20.07
N THR A 18 -9.25 29.01 19.38
CA THR A 18 -9.89 28.69 18.09
C THR A 18 -8.86 28.32 17.03
N CYS A 19 -7.76 29.08 16.93
CA CYS A 19 -6.64 28.77 16.03
C CYS A 19 -5.97 27.42 16.35
N ILE A 20 -5.78 27.08 17.63
CA ILE A 20 -5.19 25.80 18.04
C ILE A 20 -6.12 24.63 17.67
N MET A 21 -7.42 24.77 17.86
CA MET A 21 -8.41 23.74 17.52
C MET A 21 -8.49 23.52 16.01
N LEU A 22 -8.52 24.59 15.22
CA LEU A 22 -8.47 24.53 13.75
C LEU A 22 -7.17 23.90 13.25
N GLY A 23 -6.03 24.28 13.83
CA GLY A 23 -4.72 23.72 13.49
C GLY A 23 -4.68 22.20 13.72
N LYS A 24 -5.18 21.73 14.87
CA LYS A 24 -5.28 20.28 15.15
C LYS A 24 -6.16 19.56 14.16
N TRP A 25 -7.35 20.09 13.87
CA TRP A 25 -8.31 19.48 12.94
C TRP A 25 -7.72 19.33 11.53
N LEU A 26 -7.08 20.38 11.02
CA LEU A 26 -6.38 20.36 9.74
C LEU A 26 -5.22 19.34 9.75
N PHE A 27 -4.41 19.30 10.82
CA PHE A 27 -3.29 18.36 10.91
C PHE A 27 -3.75 16.90 10.92
N THR A 28 -4.84 16.61 11.63
CA THR A 28 -5.43 15.25 11.68
C THR A 28 -6.05 14.86 10.35
N GLY A 29 -6.75 15.79 9.67
CA GLY A 29 -7.36 15.53 8.36
C GLY A 29 -6.32 15.25 7.28
N VAL A 30 -5.26 16.05 7.23
CA VAL A 30 -4.13 15.84 6.30
C VAL A 30 -3.40 14.54 6.61
N GLY A 31 -3.19 14.21 7.90
CA GLY A 31 -2.61 12.94 8.31
C GLY A 31 -3.41 11.74 7.84
N TYR A 32 -4.73 11.76 8.04
CA TYR A 32 -5.65 10.71 7.60
C TYR A 32 -5.65 10.57 6.07
N TRP A 33 -5.72 11.69 5.34
CA TRP A 33 -5.70 11.67 3.89
C TRP A 33 -4.40 11.10 3.33
N ARG A 34 -3.26 11.45 3.94
CA ARG A 34 -1.92 10.95 3.59
C ARG A 34 -1.74 9.47 3.91
N ASP A 35 -2.34 8.98 4.99
CA ASP A 35 -2.27 7.56 5.34
C ASP A 35 -3.21 6.71 4.45
N ALA A 36 -4.25 7.33 3.89
CA ALA A 36 -5.16 6.70 2.93
C ALA A 36 -4.67 6.78 1.47
N HIS A 37 -3.78 7.71 1.13
CA HIS A 37 -3.30 7.94 -0.24
C HIS A 37 -1.77 7.91 -0.30
N PHE A 38 -1.20 6.79 -0.72
CA PHE A 38 0.24 6.66 -0.90
C PHE A 38 0.61 5.56 -1.90
N SER A 39 1.83 5.62 -2.42
CA SER A 39 2.41 4.57 -3.26
C SER A 39 3.61 3.92 -2.58
N CYS A 40 3.90 2.69 -2.98
CA CYS A 40 4.98 1.89 -2.44
C CYS A 40 5.64 1.04 -3.52
N ASP A 41 6.96 1.15 -3.66
CA ASP A 41 7.74 0.28 -4.52
C ASP A 41 8.42 -0.82 -3.68
N THR A 42 8.41 -2.03 -4.21
CA THR A 42 9.12 -3.17 -3.62
C THR A 42 9.70 -4.07 -4.70
N THR A 43 10.75 -4.81 -4.34
CA THR A 43 11.31 -5.89 -5.16
C THR A 43 11.09 -7.21 -4.44
N LEU A 44 10.48 -8.16 -5.14
CA LEU A 44 10.23 -9.51 -4.67
C LEU A 44 11.10 -10.48 -5.47
N ILE A 45 11.92 -11.25 -4.77
CA ILE A 45 12.69 -12.35 -5.36
C ILE A 45 12.29 -13.63 -4.63
N VAL A 46 11.72 -14.60 -5.35
CA VAL A 46 11.38 -15.92 -4.80
C VAL A 46 12.11 -16.97 -5.61
N LYS A 47 12.77 -17.92 -4.92
CA LYS A 47 13.38 -19.09 -5.53
C LYS A 47 12.69 -20.34 -5.00
N LYS A 48 12.28 -21.24 -5.89
CA LYS A 48 11.64 -22.52 -5.59
C LYS A 48 12.16 -23.56 -6.56
N GLU A 49 13.00 -24.46 -6.07
CA GLU A 49 13.63 -25.53 -6.86
C GLU A 49 14.27 -24.98 -8.15
N ASP A 50 13.80 -25.42 -9.33
CA ASP A 50 14.27 -25.00 -10.65
C ASP A 50 13.54 -23.77 -11.22
N SER A 51 12.83 -23.03 -10.35
CA SER A 51 12.12 -21.81 -10.70
C SER A 51 12.54 -20.63 -9.84
N ALA A 52 12.69 -19.47 -10.46
CA ALA A 52 12.98 -18.22 -9.77
C ALA A 52 12.16 -17.09 -10.38
N ILE A 53 11.56 -16.25 -9.54
CA ILE A 53 10.86 -15.06 -9.99
C ILE A 53 11.51 -13.83 -9.38
N SER A 54 11.70 -12.80 -10.19
CA SER A 54 12.22 -11.49 -9.77
C SER A 54 11.28 -10.42 -10.27
N LEU A 55 10.58 -9.75 -9.36
CA LEU A 55 9.53 -8.79 -9.65
C LEU A 55 9.82 -7.46 -8.97
N VAL A 56 9.52 -6.37 -9.68
CA VAL A 56 9.26 -5.07 -9.09
C VAL A 56 7.75 -4.92 -8.99
N MET A 57 7.28 -4.59 -7.79
CA MET A 57 5.87 -4.39 -7.51
C MET A 57 5.66 -2.97 -6.99
N THR A 58 4.77 -2.22 -7.63
CA THR A 58 4.39 -0.89 -7.19
C THR A 58 2.93 -0.89 -6.75
N TYR A 59 2.68 -0.69 -5.47
CA TYR A 59 1.35 -0.54 -4.90
C TYR A 59 0.94 0.92 -4.90
N PHE A 60 -0.32 1.17 -5.24
CA PHE A 60 -0.97 2.46 -5.13
C PHE A 60 -2.21 2.27 -4.26
N LEU A 61 -2.22 2.88 -3.07
CA LEU A 61 -3.32 2.86 -2.13
C LEU A 61 -4.04 4.22 -2.20
N ILE A 62 -5.35 4.19 -2.42
CA ILE A 62 -6.20 5.35 -2.73
C ILE A 62 -7.54 5.19 -1.98
N GLY A 63 -7.55 5.58 -0.71
CA GLY A 63 -8.68 5.34 0.19
C GLY A 63 -8.90 3.83 0.37
N ASP A 64 -10.13 3.38 0.10
CA ASP A 64 -10.53 1.97 0.20
C ASP A 64 -10.26 1.16 -1.09
N ASN A 65 -9.57 1.76 -2.06
CA ASN A 65 -9.27 1.16 -3.36
C ASN A 65 -7.80 1.28 -3.68
N GLY A 66 -7.29 0.40 -4.52
CA GLY A 66 -5.91 0.47 -4.95
C GLY A 66 -5.62 -0.40 -6.15
N PHE A 67 -4.37 -0.36 -6.58
CA PHE A 67 -3.87 -1.30 -7.55
C PHE A 67 -2.38 -1.56 -7.34
N VAL A 68 -1.93 -2.73 -7.78
CA VAL A 68 -0.53 -3.10 -7.83
C VAL A 68 -0.13 -3.34 -9.27
N VAL A 69 1.01 -2.78 -9.67
CA VAL A 69 1.67 -3.07 -10.94
C VAL A 69 2.81 -4.01 -10.65
N ILE A 70 2.87 -5.13 -11.36
CA ILE A 70 3.88 -6.17 -11.21
C ILE A 70 4.63 -6.26 -12.53
N LYS A 71 5.95 -6.12 -12.49
CA LYS A 71 6.82 -6.26 -13.65
C LYS A 71 8.06 -7.07 -13.30
N GLY A 72 8.52 -7.94 -14.18
CA GLY A 72 9.74 -8.67 -13.96
C GLY A 72 9.82 -9.93 -14.80
N GLN A 73 10.56 -10.91 -14.29
CA GLN A 73 10.84 -12.14 -15.01
C GLN A 73 10.65 -13.37 -14.13
N LEU A 74 10.10 -14.42 -14.72
CA LEU A 74 10.07 -15.78 -14.22
C LEU A 74 11.08 -16.61 -15.01
N GLU A 75 12.01 -17.21 -14.31
CA GLU A 75 12.90 -18.24 -14.84
C GLU A 75 12.37 -19.61 -14.44
N LYS A 76 12.17 -20.51 -15.41
CA LYS A 76 11.77 -21.91 -15.19
C LYS A 76 12.36 -22.78 -16.28
N GLU A 77 12.98 -23.90 -15.91
CA GLU A 77 13.56 -24.87 -16.87
C GLU A 77 14.53 -24.21 -17.89
N LYS A 78 15.35 -23.26 -17.43
CA LYS A 78 16.29 -22.46 -18.27
C LYS A 78 15.61 -21.56 -19.31
N ARG A 79 14.30 -21.34 -19.22
CA ARG A 79 13.56 -20.35 -20.02
C ARG A 79 13.17 -19.17 -19.15
N GLN A 80 13.11 -18.00 -19.78
CA GLN A 80 12.67 -16.76 -19.13
C GLN A 80 11.35 -16.33 -19.73
N TYR A 81 10.44 -15.95 -18.85
CA TYR A 81 9.11 -15.44 -19.15
C TYR A 81 8.97 -14.05 -18.53
N ASN A 82 8.49 -13.10 -19.31
CA ASN A 82 8.15 -11.78 -18.85
C ASN A 82 6.83 -11.81 -18.09
N VAL A 83 6.84 -11.19 -16.91
CA VAL A 83 5.67 -10.94 -16.08
C VAL A 83 5.40 -9.45 -16.13
N SER A 84 4.21 -9.04 -16.56
CA SER A 84 3.83 -7.63 -16.63
C SER A 84 2.32 -7.47 -16.52
N ARG A 85 1.84 -7.26 -15.30
CA ARG A 85 0.41 -7.30 -14.93
C ARG A 85 0.02 -6.17 -14.00
N LYS A 86 -1.27 -5.83 -14.00
CA LYS A 86 -1.87 -4.87 -13.07
C LYS A 86 -3.07 -5.51 -12.38
N THR A 87 -3.08 -5.48 -11.05
CA THR A 87 -4.19 -6.00 -10.24
C THR A 87 -4.81 -4.85 -9.46
N TYR A 88 -6.09 -4.58 -9.71
CA TYR A 88 -6.92 -3.65 -8.95
C TYR A 88 -7.55 -4.38 -7.77
N PHE A 89 -7.72 -3.68 -6.66
CA PHE A 89 -8.29 -4.25 -5.45
C PHE A 89 -9.08 -3.22 -4.63
N ILE A 90 -10.03 -3.72 -3.86
CA ILE A 90 -10.62 -3.01 -2.73
C ILE A 90 -9.92 -3.45 -1.44
N MET A 91 -9.88 -2.58 -0.44
CA MET A 91 -9.22 -2.86 0.82
C MET A 91 -9.99 -2.37 2.04
N HIS A 92 -9.85 -3.10 3.14
CA HIS A 92 -10.35 -2.70 4.46
C HIS A 92 -9.26 -2.96 5.49
N LYS A 93 -9.06 -2.02 6.41
CA LYS A 93 -8.04 -2.12 7.45
C LYS A 93 -8.66 -2.56 8.78
N THR A 94 -8.09 -3.61 9.38
CA THR A 94 -8.45 -4.07 10.72
C THR A 94 -7.18 -4.13 11.57
N GLY A 95 -6.96 -3.12 12.41
CA GLY A 95 -5.73 -2.99 13.18
C GLY A 95 -4.50 -2.81 12.27
N HIS A 96 -3.55 -3.76 12.32
CA HIS A 96 -2.36 -3.78 11.46
C HIS A 96 -2.56 -4.63 10.19
N LEU A 97 -3.72 -5.26 10.02
CA LEU A 97 -4.02 -6.10 8.85
C LEU A 97 -4.77 -5.29 7.79
N LEU A 98 -4.30 -5.38 6.56
CA LEU A 98 -4.98 -4.91 5.37
C LEU A 98 -5.61 -6.12 4.68
N HIS A 99 -6.93 -6.20 4.71
CA HIS A 99 -7.67 -7.20 3.96
C HIS A 99 -7.93 -6.65 2.57
N VAL A 100 -7.35 -7.29 1.56
CA VAL A 100 -7.51 -6.86 0.17
C VAL A 100 -8.28 -7.91 -0.62
N LYS A 101 -9.13 -7.45 -1.55
CA LYS A 101 -9.83 -8.31 -2.51
C LYS A 101 -9.59 -7.79 -3.92
N SER A 102 -9.05 -8.64 -4.79
CA SER A 102 -8.84 -8.29 -6.20
C SER A 102 -10.18 -8.10 -6.90
N THR A 103 -10.29 -7.05 -7.70
CA THR A 103 -11.48 -6.74 -8.50
C THR A 103 -11.24 -6.98 -9.98
N LEU A 104 -10.01 -6.75 -10.44
CA LEU A 104 -9.61 -6.94 -11.84
C LEU A 104 -8.11 -7.19 -11.93
N THR A 105 -7.71 -8.16 -12.74
CA THR A 105 -6.29 -8.40 -13.09
C THR A 105 -6.13 -8.35 -14.60
N VAL A 106 -5.24 -7.48 -15.08
CA VAL A 106 -4.98 -7.24 -16.51
C VAL A 106 -3.54 -7.60 -16.83
N LYS A 107 -3.34 -8.41 -17.88
CA LYS A 107 -2.02 -8.65 -18.48
C LYS A 107 -1.70 -7.55 -19.48
N THR A 108 -0.47 -7.08 -19.49
CA THR A 108 0.03 -6.26 -20.61
C THR A 108 0.46 -7.17 -21.77
N PRO A 109 0.59 -6.66 -23.01
CA PRO A 109 1.09 -7.46 -24.13
C PRO A 109 2.50 -8.02 -23.94
N ALA A 110 3.29 -7.45 -23.02
CA ALA A 110 4.63 -7.92 -22.68
C ALA A 110 4.62 -9.09 -21.68
N ASP A 111 3.46 -9.54 -21.21
CA ASP A 111 3.33 -10.68 -20.29
C ASP A 111 3.15 -11.98 -21.07
N ASP A 112 4.15 -12.85 -21.04
CA ASP A 112 4.15 -14.17 -21.67
C ASP A 112 4.18 -15.32 -20.65
N ALA A 113 4.22 -15.01 -19.35
CA ALA A 113 4.20 -15.99 -18.28
C ALA A 113 2.84 -16.73 -18.19
N LEU A 114 2.91 -18.06 -18.11
CA LEU A 114 1.73 -18.91 -18.03
C LEU A 114 1.13 -18.86 -16.62
N MET A 115 -0.21 -18.89 -16.55
CA MET A 115 -0.93 -18.81 -15.28
C MET A 115 -0.57 -19.95 -14.30
N PRO A 116 -0.44 -21.22 -14.72
CA PRO A 116 -0.06 -22.31 -13.81
C PRO A 116 1.30 -22.05 -13.13
N ASP A 117 2.30 -21.61 -13.91
CA ASP A 117 3.64 -21.36 -13.38
C ASP A 117 3.65 -20.21 -12.36
N LEU A 118 2.83 -19.18 -12.58
CA LEU A 118 2.70 -18.08 -11.63
C LEU A 118 1.96 -18.49 -10.35
N LYS A 119 0.94 -19.35 -10.45
CA LYS A 119 0.17 -19.82 -9.27
C LYS A 119 1.02 -20.62 -8.30
N ASP A 120 2.07 -21.28 -8.78
CA ASP A 120 2.96 -22.08 -7.95
C ASP A 120 3.92 -21.26 -7.08
N ILE A 121 4.05 -19.95 -7.37
CA ILE A 121 5.04 -19.04 -6.76
C ILE A 121 4.39 -17.79 -6.15
N LEU A 122 3.35 -17.25 -6.80
CA LEU A 122 2.68 -16.02 -6.37
C LEU A 122 1.29 -16.32 -5.79
N PRO A 123 0.87 -15.56 -4.76
CA PRO A 123 -0.50 -15.57 -4.30
C PRO A 123 -1.49 -15.33 -5.44
N VAL A 124 -2.56 -16.12 -5.48
CA VAL A 124 -3.58 -16.05 -6.55
C VAL A 124 -4.28 -14.69 -6.61
N PHE A 125 -4.23 -13.90 -5.53
CA PHE A 125 -4.64 -12.49 -5.50
C PHE A 125 -4.06 -11.66 -6.65
N TYR A 126 -2.79 -11.86 -7.01
CA TYR A 126 -2.13 -11.12 -8.09
C TYR A 126 -2.50 -11.62 -9.49
N LEU A 127 -3.21 -12.74 -9.57
CA LEU A 127 -3.37 -13.51 -10.80
C LEU A 127 -4.82 -13.53 -11.29
N GLU A 128 -5.78 -13.52 -10.38
CA GLU A 128 -7.21 -13.69 -10.66
C GLU A 128 -8.08 -12.63 -9.99
N LYS A 129 -9.29 -12.45 -10.51
CA LYS A 129 -10.32 -11.60 -9.91
C LYS A 129 -10.98 -12.28 -8.72
N ASP A 130 -11.58 -11.49 -7.83
CA ASP A 130 -12.34 -11.95 -6.65
C ASP A 130 -11.55 -12.73 -5.60
N MET A 131 -10.21 -12.68 -5.68
CA MET A 131 -9.34 -13.37 -4.74
C MET A 131 -8.97 -12.45 -3.58
N ARG A 132 -8.81 -13.05 -2.40
CA ARG A 132 -8.51 -12.34 -1.16
C ARG A 132 -7.10 -12.65 -0.69
N MET A 133 -6.45 -11.67 -0.09
CA MET A 133 -5.25 -11.89 0.70
C MET A 133 -5.23 -10.92 1.89
N GLU A 134 -4.46 -11.28 2.90
CA GLU A 134 -4.18 -10.42 4.03
C GLU A 134 -2.74 -9.94 3.95
N ILE A 135 -2.54 -8.66 4.20
CA ILE A 135 -1.23 -8.03 4.24
C ILE A 135 -1.11 -7.37 5.61
N ALA A 136 -0.23 -7.89 6.46
CA ALA A 136 0.16 -7.20 7.68
C ALA A 136 1.03 -6.00 7.32
N VAL A 137 0.69 -4.83 7.85
CA VAL A 137 1.35 -3.55 7.58
C VAL A 137 1.88 -2.98 8.89
N ASP A 138 3.15 -3.23 9.16
CA ASP A 138 3.83 -2.81 10.38
C ASP A 138 4.61 -1.52 10.13
N ARG A 139 4.48 -0.54 11.02
CA ARG A 139 5.20 0.72 10.87
C ARG A 139 6.68 0.55 11.24
N GLN A 140 7.59 0.91 10.34
CA GLN A 140 9.03 0.91 10.54
C GLN A 140 9.54 2.35 10.64
N GLY A 141 9.63 2.87 11.86
CA GLY A 141 10.07 4.24 12.14
C GLY A 141 9.11 5.32 11.64
N TRP A 142 9.63 6.51 11.33
CA TRP A 142 8.79 7.66 10.98
C TRP A 142 8.18 7.61 9.58
N ASN A 143 8.87 6.98 8.60
CA ASN A 143 8.50 6.98 7.18
C ASN A 143 8.57 5.60 6.47
N GLY A 144 8.76 4.51 7.21
CA GLY A 144 8.80 3.16 6.65
C GLY A 144 7.58 2.33 7.03
N TYR A 145 7.20 1.41 6.16
CA TYR A 145 6.22 0.37 6.45
C TYR A 145 6.80 -0.99 6.01
N LEU A 146 6.64 -2.01 6.84
CA LEU A 146 6.92 -3.40 6.51
C LEU A 146 5.60 -4.05 6.16
N PHE A 147 5.49 -4.52 4.93
CA PHE A 147 4.35 -5.30 4.50
C PHE A 147 4.74 -6.76 4.56
N SER A 148 4.03 -7.55 5.35
CA SER A 148 4.23 -8.99 5.43
C SER A 148 2.97 -9.72 5.01
N THR A 149 3.14 -10.85 4.33
CA THR A 149 2.04 -11.73 3.95
C THR A 149 2.34 -13.09 4.54
N GLY A 150 1.31 -13.86 4.90
CA GLY A 150 1.52 -15.23 5.38
C GLY A 150 2.13 -16.18 4.32
N TYR A 151 2.26 -15.74 3.07
CA TYR A 151 2.60 -16.59 1.92
C TYR A 151 3.91 -16.22 1.21
N VAL A 152 4.49 -15.04 1.45
CA VAL A 152 5.65 -14.50 0.71
C VAL A 152 6.49 -13.62 1.66
N PRO A 153 7.85 -13.63 1.60
CA PRO A 153 8.70 -12.88 2.53
C PRO A 153 8.33 -11.39 2.63
N SER A 154 8.40 -10.89 3.86
CA SER A 154 8.08 -9.52 4.23
C SER A 154 8.91 -8.51 3.43
N PHE A 155 8.26 -7.49 2.89
CA PHE A 155 8.90 -6.47 2.07
C PHE A 155 8.90 -5.09 2.72
N TYR A 156 10.03 -4.39 2.62
CA TYR A 156 10.23 -3.06 3.17
C TYR A 156 9.81 -1.98 2.18
N CYS A 157 8.94 -1.09 2.63
CA CYS A 157 8.45 0.05 1.89
C CYS A 157 9.03 1.35 2.42
N LYS A 158 9.65 2.14 1.55
CA LYS A 158 10.04 3.51 1.84
C LYS A 158 9.10 4.47 1.12
N ARG A 159 8.51 5.41 1.86
CA ARG A 159 7.70 6.47 1.29
C ARG A 159 8.57 7.39 0.40
N THR A 160 8.20 7.55 -0.86
CA THR A 160 8.70 8.59 -1.79
C THR A 160 7.83 9.83 -1.75
#